data_AF-A0A935L502-F1
#
_entry.id   AF-A0A935L502-F1
#
_cell.length_a   1.000
_cell.length_b   1.000
_cell.length_c   1.000
_cell.angle_alpha   90.00
_cell.angle_beta   90.00
_cell.angle_gamma   90.00
#
_symmetry.space_group_name_H-M   'P 1'
#
loop_
_entity.id
_entity.type
_entity.pdbx_description
1 polymer ?
#
loop_
_entity_poly.entity_id
_entity_poly.type
_entity_poly.pdbx_seq_one_letter_code
_entity_poly.pdbx_strand_id
1 'polypeptide(L)'
;MRAVRMMGAAALLAVAGMAAAAPKLMSDEWAKAACTAWNVDATLTSGLHESGWSTNDKKRGYKALQVARKDCKASPKVELRIAEKDGKALCVSGGRSTDKLDLDVDYAMTADTKRWIEMGKGEYGPMKAMMFGRLSFDGPMGEAMGNMGPFEGFLLLVGKVPGDTAGCPE
;
A
#
# COMPACT_ATOMS: atom_id res chain seq x y z
N MET A 1 -35.24 20.26 -61.36
CA MET A 1 -34.44 19.28 -60.59
C MET A 1 -34.33 19.77 -59.15
N ARG A 2 -35.12 19.21 -58.21
CA ARG A 2 -35.06 19.56 -56.78
C ARG A 2 -34.11 18.58 -56.10
N ALA A 3 -32.99 19.09 -55.58
CA ALA A 3 -32.01 18.31 -54.84
C ALA A 3 -32.58 17.94 -53.45
N VAL A 4 -32.77 16.64 -53.22
CA VAL A 4 -33.07 16.07 -51.90
C VAL A 4 -31.77 16.09 -51.09
N ARG A 5 -31.71 16.91 -50.05
CA ARG A 5 -30.64 16.85 -49.04
C ARG A 5 -30.90 15.64 -48.15
N MET A 6 -30.07 14.61 -48.29
CA MET A 6 -29.99 13.51 -47.32
C MET A 6 -29.45 14.04 -45.98
N MET A 7 -30.23 13.87 -44.92
CA MET A 7 -29.76 13.99 -43.54
C MET A 7 -29.05 12.68 -43.15
N GLY A 8 -27.72 12.72 -43.04
CA GLY A 8 -26.94 11.65 -42.42
C GLY A 8 -26.92 11.82 -40.90
N ALA A 9 -27.46 10.85 -40.17
CA ALA A 9 -27.34 10.78 -38.71
C ALA A 9 -26.02 10.09 -38.33
N ALA A 10 -25.11 10.82 -37.67
CA ALA A 10 -23.90 10.28 -37.08
C ALA A 10 -24.24 9.65 -35.71
N ALA A 11 -24.06 8.34 -35.58
CA ALA A 11 -24.21 7.63 -34.31
C ALA A 11 -22.98 7.87 -33.42
N LEU A 12 -23.15 8.62 -32.33
CA LEU A 12 -22.16 8.77 -31.27
C LEU A 12 -22.16 7.48 -30.41
N LEU A 13 -21.14 6.64 -30.59
CA LEU A 13 -20.84 5.54 -29.67
C LEU A 13 -20.29 6.14 -28.37
N ALA A 14 -21.13 6.24 -27.35
CA ALA A 14 -20.70 6.55 -26.00
C ALA A 14 -19.94 5.35 -25.42
N VAL A 15 -18.62 5.47 -25.33
CA VAL A 15 -17.80 4.53 -24.55
C VAL A 15 -18.03 4.86 -23.07
N ALA A 16 -19.01 4.19 -22.45
CA ALA A 16 -19.16 4.20 -21.01
C ALA A 16 -17.95 3.46 -20.40
N GLY A 17 -16.99 4.21 -19.88
CA GLY A 17 -15.91 3.64 -19.07
C GLY A 17 -16.53 2.94 -17.86
N MET A 18 -16.38 1.62 -17.79
CA MET A 18 -16.70 0.85 -16.59
C MET A 18 -15.79 1.34 -15.45
N ALA A 19 -16.35 2.11 -14.52
CA ALA A 19 -15.69 2.36 -13.25
C ALA A 19 -15.61 1.01 -12.51
N ALA A 20 -14.44 0.37 -12.56
CA ALA A 20 -14.17 -0.79 -11.72
C ALA A 20 -14.29 -0.38 -10.25
N ALA A 21 -15.01 -1.17 -9.45
CA ALA A 21 -15.08 -0.96 -8.01
C ALA A 21 -13.67 -0.97 -7.40
N ALA A 22 -13.43 -0.12 -6.40
CA ALA A 22 -12.15 -0.09 -5.70
C ALA A 22 -11.86 -1.48 -5.08
N PRO A 23 -10.61 -1.95 -5.10
CA PRO A 23 -10.25 -3.20 -4.45
C PRO A 23 -10.51 -3.10 -2.94
N LYS A 24 -10.80 -4.23 -2.27
CA LYS A 24 -10.94 -4.22 -0.81
C LYS A 24 -9.60 -3.82 -0.18
N LEU A 25 -9.65 -2.98 0.85
CA LEU A 25 -8.46 -2.54 1.58
C LEU A 25 -7.68 -3.75 2.08
N MET A 26 -6.39 -3.81 1.74
CA MET A 26 -5.48 -4.92 2.02
C MET A 26 -5.85 -6.25 1.33
N SER A 27 -6.50 -6.19 0.16
CA SER A 27 -6.55 -7.30 -0.80
C SER A 27 -5.28 -7.39 -1.64
N ASP A 28 -5.14 -8.49 -2.39
CA ASP A 28 -4.05 -8.67 -3.35
C ASP A 28 -3.97 -7.52 -4.37
N GLU A 29 -5.10 -7.10 -4.92
CA GLU A 29 -5.21 -5.98 -5.86
C GLU A 29 -4.85 -4.64 -5.20
N TRP A 30 -5.27 -4.44 -3.94
CA TRP A 30 -4.88 -3.24 -3.19
C TRP A 30 -3.36 -3.20 -2.98
N ALA A 31 -2.72 -4.32 -2.65
CA ALA A 31 -1.28 -4.37 -2.45
C ALA A 31 -0.50 -4.09 -3.74
N LYS A 32 -0.99 -4.55 -4.89
CA LYS A 32 -0.44 -4.18 -6.21
C LYS A 32 -0.55 -2.67 -6.45
N ALA A 33 -1.71 -2.07 -6.15
CA ALA A 33 -1.90 -0.63 -6.29
C ALA A 33 -1.01 0.17 -5.31
N ALA A 34 -0.88 -0.30 -4.07
CA ALA A 34 -0.01 0.29 -3.07
C ALA A 34 1.46 0.23 -3.46
N CYS A 35 1.91 -0.87 -4.09
CA CYS A 35 3.27 -0.98 -4.62
C CYS A 35 3.56 0.07 -5.71
N THR A 36 2.61 0.29 -6.62
CA THR A 36 2.72 1.35 -7.63
C THR A 36 2.75 2.73 -6.99
N ALA A 37 1.88 2.99 -6.01
CA ALA A 37 1.79 4.27 -5.32
C ALA A 37 3.04 4.55 -4.46
N TRP A 38 3.65 3.52 -3.87
CA TRP A 38 4.93 3.62 -3.16
C TRP A 38 6.02 4.22 -4.05
N ASN A 39 6.14 3.73 -5.29
CA ASN A 39 7.22 4.10 -6.21
C ASN A 39 7.16 5.55 -6.70
N VAL A 40 6.08 6.27 -6.44
CA VAL A 40 5.95 7.70 -6.76
C VAL A 40 6.07 8.61 -5.55
N ASP A 41 6.19 8.06 -4.34
CA ASP A 41 6.32 8.82 -3.10
C ASP A 41 7.81 9.01 -2.76
N ALA A 42 8.29 10.26 -2.80
CA ALA A 42 9.70 10.57 -2.56
C ALA A 42 10.14 10.29 -1.11
N THR A 43 9.25 10.45 -0.14
CA THR A 43 9.54 10.15 1.27
C THR A 43 9.77 8.65 1.47
N LEU A 44 8.97 7.83 0.80
CA LEU A 44 9.14 6.37 0.83
C LEU A 44 10.34 5.90 0.02
N THR A 45 10.56 6.44 -1.18
CA THR A 45 11.62 5.94 -2.06
C THR A 45 13.00 6.46 -1.67
N SER A 46 13.19 7.77 -1.57
CA SER A 46 14.48 8.35 -1.19
C SER A 46 14.73 8.25 0.31
N GLY A 47 13.74 8.57 1.14
CA GLY A 47 13.91 8.64 2.59
C GLY A 47 14.31 7.30 3.24
N LEU A 48 13.74 6.19 2.76
CA LEU A 48 14.11 4.84 3.25
C LEU A 48 15.43 4.32 2.66
N HIS A 49 15.90 4.88 1.54
CA HIS A 49 17.24 4.59 1.06
C HIS A 49 18.29 5.36 1.86
N GLU A 50 18.09 6.66 2.03
CA GLU A 50 19.01 7.57 2.74
C GLU A 50 19.23 7.15 4.20
N SER A 51 18.22 6.59 4.84
CA SER A 51 18.32 6.05 6.20
C SER A 51 19.05 4.69 6.30
N GLY A 52 19.35 4.06 5.16
CA GLY A 52 19.90 2.71 5.09
C GLY A 52 18.88 1.59 5.35
N TRP A 53 17.59 1.92 5.49
CA TRP A 53 16.57 0.92 5.76
C TRP A 53 16.47 -0.11 4.63
N SER A 54 16.41 0.33 3.37
CA SER A 54 16.22 -0.58 2.23
C SER A 54 17.41 -1.49 1.94
N THR A 55 18.60 -1.18 2.46
CA THR A 55 19.80 -2.03 2.31
C THR A 55 19.96 -3.03 3.45
N ASN A 56 19.23 -2.88 4.56
CA ASN A 56 19.20 -3.88 5.63
C ASN A 56 18.24 -5.04 5.30
N ASP A 57 18.58 -5.82 4.27
CA ASP A 57 17.74 -6.89 3.72
C ASP A 57 18.33 -8.30 3.91
N LYS A 58 19.41 -8.42 4.69
CA LYS A 58 20.23 -9.64 4.85
C LYS A 58 20.72 -10.24 3.52
N LYS A 59 21.00 -9.40 2.52
CA LYS A 59 21.42 -9.78 1.15
C LYS A 59 20.36 -10.59 0.38
N ARG A 60 19.08 -10.51 0.78
CA ARG A 60 17.97 -11.17 0.07
C ARG A 60 17.53 -10.41 -1.18
N GLY A 61 17.94 -9.15 -1.32
CA GLY A 61 17.53 -8.25 -2.38
C GLY A 61 16.20 -7.55 -2.11
N TYR A 62 15.57 -7.76 -0.95
CA TYR A 62 14.35 -7.07 -0.54
C TYR A 62 14.06 -7.18 0.97
N LYS A 63 13.30 -6.21 1.47
CA LYS A 63 12.55 -6.28 2.73
C LYS A 63 11.07 -6.48 2.44
N ALA A 64 10.40 -7.28 3.27
CA ALA A 64 8.97 -7.51 3.20
C ALA A 64 8.23 -6.64 4.22
N LEU A 65 7.18 -5.97 3.76
CA LEU A 65 6.20 -5.26 4.57
C LEU A 65 4.87 -5.98 4.49
N GLN A 66 4.59 -6.85 5.47
CA GLN A 66 3.33 -7.58 5.54
C GLN A 66 2.29 -6.75 6.29
N VAL A 67 1.10 -6.60 5.70
CA VAL A 67 -0.02 -5.89 6.34
C VAL A 67 -1.31 -6.69 6.30
N ALA A 68 -2.14 -6.49 7.33
CA ALA A 68 -3.47 -7.07 7.41
C ALA A 68 -4.43 -6.26 8.30
N ARG A 69 -5.73 -6.51 8.10
CA ARG A 69 -6.82 -6.03 8.95
C ARG A 69 -7.08 -7.03 10.08
N LYS A 70 -6.88 -6.59 11.32
CA LYS A 70 -7.00 -7.43 12.51
C LYS A 70 -8.43 -7.94 12.75
N ASP A 71 -9.42 -7.15 12.35
CA ASP A 71 -10.84 -7.47 12.36
C ASP A 71 -11.29 -8.38 11.21
N CYS A 72 -10.38 -8.73 10.27
CA CYS A 72 -10.59 -9.66 9.18
C CYS A 72 -9.77 -10.95 9.34
N LYS A 73 -10.06 -11.71 10.41
CA LYS A 73 -9.22 -12.85 10.86
C LYS A 73 -9.03 -13.97 9.83
N ALA A 74 -10.01 -14.18 8.97
CA ALA A 74 -9.97 -15.24 7.94
C ALA A 74 -9.31 -14.77 6.63
N SER A 75 -9.05 -13.47 6.49
CA SER A 75 -8.48 -12.93 5.28
C SER A 75 -7.00 -13.28 5.15
N PRO A 76 -6.51 -13.50 3.92
CA PRO A 76 -5.08 -13.60 3.69
C PRO A 76 -4.41 -12.26 4.03
N LYS A 77 -3.16 -12.35 4.46
CA LYS A 77 -2.30 -11.17 4.59
C LYS A 77 -1.74 -10.80 3.22
N VAL A 78 -1.40 -9.53 3.05
CA VAL A 78 -0.72 -9.03 1.86
C VAL A 78 0.65 -8.48 2.23
N GLU A 79 1.52 -8.34 1.24
CA GLU A 79 2.90 -7.95 1.41
C GLU A 79 3.33 -7.03 0.28
N LEU A 80 4.18 -6.06 0.63
CA LEU A 80 4.98 -5.30 -0.33
C LEU A 80 6.45 -5.70 -0.16
N ARG A 81 7.13 -5.98 -1.27
CA ARG A 81 8.58 -6.22 -1.31
C ARG A 81 9.28 -4.98 -1.79
N ILE A 82 10.11 -4.42 -0.93
CA ILE A 82 10.87 -3.21 -1.22
C ILE A 82 12.33 -3.59 -1.40
N ALA A 83 12.89 -3.29 -2.58
CA ALA A 83 14.29 -3.52 -2.91
C ALA A 83 15.02 -2.19 -3.03
N GLU A 84 16.29 -2.16 -2.68
CA GLU A 84 17.17 -1.07 -3.09
C GLU A 84 17.47 -1.20 -4.59
N LYS A 85 17.21 -0.13 -5.33
CA LYS A 85 17.55 0.01 -6.76
C LYS A 85 17.86 1.47 -7.07
N ASP A 86 19.00 1.71 -7.72
CA ASP A 86 19.40 3.02 -8.21
C ASP A 86 19.34 4.13 -7.13
N GLY A 87 19.73 3.79 -5.89
CA GLY A 87 19.72 4.74 -4.78
C GLY A 87 18.32 5.01 -4.21
N LYS A 88 17.37 4.09 -4.39
CA LYS A 88 15.97 4.23 -3.93
C LYS A 88 15.43 2.93 -3.36
N ALA A 89 14.55 3.05 -2.38
CA ALA A 89 13.73 1.97 -1.85
C ALA A 89 12.49 1.77 -2.74
N LEU A 90 12.60 0.94 -3.79
CA LEU A 90 11.51 0.71 -4.74
C LEU A 90 10.70 -0.54 -4.38
N CYS A 91 9.39 -0.42 -4.37
CA CYS A 91 8.50 -1.57 -4.35
C CYS A 91 8.62 -2.34 -5.67
N VAL A 92 9.08 -3.58 -5.59
CA VAL A 92 9.29 -4.48 -6.74
C VAL A 92 8.19 -5.53 -6.88
N SER A 93 7.40 -5.74 -5.83
CA SER A 93 6.24 -6.62 -5.84
C SER A 93 5.26 -6.22 -4.75
N GLY A 94 3.98 -6.29 -5.04
CA GLY A 94 2.90 -6.17 -4.06
C GLY A 94 1.84 -7.22 -4.36
N GLY A 95 1.30 -7.85 -3.33
CA GLY A 95 0.25 -8.85 -3.49
C GLY A 95 0.02 -9.69 -2.24
N ARG A 96 -0.68 -10.81 -2.41
CA ARG A 96 -0.86 -11.81 -1.35
C ARG A 96 0.50 -12.27 -0.80
N SER A 97 0.64 -12.27 0.53
CA SER A 97 1.87 -12.71 1.17
C SER A 97 1.99 -14.24 1.07
N THR A 98 3.12 -14.73 0.56
CA THR A 98 3.38 -16.17 0.34
C THR A 98 4.47 -16.72 1.25
N ASP A 99 5.28 -15.85 1.85
CA ASP A 99 6.53 -16.25 2.48
C ASP A 99 6.49 -16.01 3.98
N LYS A 100 7.31 -16.78 4.72
CA LYS A 100 7.56 -16.53 6.13
C LYS A 100 8.50 -15.32 6.25
N LEU A 101 8.09 -14.34 7.04
CA LEU A 101 8.90 -13.16 7.33
C LEU A 101 10.15 -13.52 8.14
N ASP A 102 11.26 -12.85 7.84
CA ASP A 102 12.45 -12.78 8.67
C ASP A 102 12.35 -11.51 9.53
N LEU A 103 11.75 -11.63 10.72
CA LEU A 103 11.43 -10.48 11.58
C LEU A 103 12.65 -9.77 12.18
N ASP A 104 13.88 -10.20 11.86
CA ASP A 104 15.08 -9.41 12.15
C ASP A 104 15.23 -8.22 11.17
N VAL A 105 14.58 -8.30 10.00
CA VAL A 105 14.66 -7.27 8.94
C VAL A 105 13.31 -6.94 8.30
N ASP A 106 12.32 -7.82 8.37
CA ASP A 106 10.99 -7.64 7.81
C ASP A 106 10.02 -7.07 8.83
N TYR A 107 9.00 -6.36 8.33
CA TYR A 107 7.98 -5.75 9.18
C TYR A 107 6.64 -6.43 8.95
N ALA A 108 5.95 -6.75 10.03
CA ALA A 108 4.54 -7.12 10.02
C ALA A 108 3.73 -6.06 10.76
N MET A 109 2.63 -5.61 10.15
CA MET A 109 1.74 -4.63 10.75
C MET A 109 0.30 -5.08 10.68
N THR A 110 -0.40 -4.98 11.80
CA THR A 110 -1.84 -5.22 11.83
C THR A 110 -2.57 -4.18 12.66
N ALA A 111 -3.75 -3.80 12.21
CA ALA A 111 -4.63 -2.89 12.93
C ALA A 111 -6.08 -3.20 12.53
N ASP A 112 -7.06 -2.77 13.35
CA ASP A 112 -8.46 -2.83 12.93
C ASP A 112 -8.68 -1.88 11.74
N THR A 113 -9.63 -2.20 10.86
CA THR A 113 -9.99 -1.38 9.69
C THR A 113 -10.12 0.10 10.03
N LYS A 114 -10.83 0.41 11.12
CA LYS A 114 -11.02 1.79 11.59
C LYS A 114 -9.69 2.50 11.84
N ARG A 115 -8.71 1.81 12.43
CA ARG A 115 -7.41 2.41 12.76
C ARG A 115 -6.56 2.61 11.52
N TRP A 116 -6.62 1.69 10.56
CA TRP A 116 -6.00 1.90 9.24
C TRP A 116 -6.54 3.15 8.55
N ILE A 117 -7.86 3.39 8.60
CA ILE A 117 -8.49 4.59 8.04
C ILE A 117 -8.01 5.86 8.76
N GLU A 118 -8.03 5.88 10.11
CA GLU A 118 -7.59 7.04 10.90
C GLU A 118 -6.12 7.38 10.61
N MET A 119 -5.24 6.38 10.57
CA MET A 119 -3.81 6.56 10.23
C MET A 119 -3.60 6.99 8.78
N GLY A 120 -4.35 6.42 7.84
CA GLY A 120 -4.31 6.79 6.43
C GLY A 120 -4.73 8.24 6.16
N LYS A 121 -5.58 8.81 7.02
CA LYS A 121 -5.94 10.24 7.00
C LYS A 121 -4.94 11.15 7.70
N GLY A 122 -3.94 10.58 8.38
CA GLY A 122 -2.99 11.34 9.19
C GLY A 122 -3.58 11.89 10.48
N GLU A 123 -4.65 11.30 11.03
CA GLU A 123 -5.23 11.75 12.31
C GLU A 123 -4.23 11.61 13.48
N TYR A 124 -3.28 10.69 13.35
CA TYR A 124 -2.13 10.51 14.22
C TYR A 124 -1.03 9.68 13.54
N GLY A 125 0.23 9.95 13.89
CA GLY A 125 1.39 9.23 13.37
C GLY A 125 1.67 7.88 14.08
N PRO A 126 2.72 7.14 13.63
CA PRO A 126 2.97 5.77 14.07
C PRO A 126 3.29 5.66 15.57
N MET A 127 3.96 6.67 16.15
CA MET A 127 4.29 6.68 17.59
C MET A 127 3.02 6.59 18.44
N LYS A 128 2.05 7.45 18.15
CA LYS A 128 0.78 7.51 18.88
C LYS A 128 -0.06 6.26 18.61
N ALA A 129 0.00 5.73 17.38
CA ALA A 129 -0.66 4.49 17.03
C ALA A 129 -0.15 3.31 17.86
N MET A 130 1.17 3.14 17.95
CA MET A 130 1.80 2.06 18.73
C MET A 130 1.61 2.26 20.24
N MET A 131 1.81 3.47 20.76
CA MET A 131 1.65 3.78 22.19
C MET A 131 0.25 3.47 22.72
N PHE A 132 -0.78 3.68 21.90
CA PHE A 132 -2.17 3.35 22.27
C PHE A 132 -2.63 1.97 21.80
N GLY A 133 -1.72 1.11 21.32
CA GLY A 133 -2.05 -0.25 20.85
C GLY A 133 -2.98 -0.29 19.64
N ARG A 134 -3.05 0.79 18.86
CA ARG A 134 -3.89 0.92 17.65
C ARG A 134 -3.24 0.31 16.41
N LEU A 135 -1.92 0.18 16.43
CA LEU A 135 -1.12 -0.50 15.42
C LEU A 135 -0.25 -1.54 16.13
N SER A 136 -0.41 -2.81 15.75
CA SER A 136 0.50 -3.87 16.16
C SER A 136 1.64 -3.94 15.15
N PHE A 137 2.86 -4.03 15.64
CA PHE A 137 4.08 -4.06 14.84
C PHE A 137 4.98 -5.20 15.33
N ASP A 138 5.41 -6.05 14.40
CA ASP A 138 6.46 -7.04 14.60
C ASP A 138 7.60 -6.75 13.63
N GLY A 139 8.85 -6.74 14.14
CA GLY A 139 10.05 -6.41 13.36
C GLY A 139 11.13 -5.75 14.25
N PRO A 140 12.24 -5.28 13.68
CA PRO A 140 13.31 -4.61 14.41
C PRO A 140 12.86 -3.22 14.87
N MET A 141 12.24 -3.14 16.06
CA MET A 141 11.66 -1.91 16.61
C MET A 141 12.64 -0.74 16.65
N GLY A 142 13.92 -0.96 16.96
CA GLY A 142 14.94 0.09 16.96
C GLY A 142 15.16 0.70 15.58
N GLU A 143 15.19 -0.12 14.52
CA GLU A 143 15.27 0.35 13.13
C GLU A 143 14.01 1.12 12.75
N ALA A 144 12.83 0.60 13.09
CA ALA A 144 11.55 1.28 12.81
C ALA A 144 11.49 2.68 13.46
N MET A 145 11.96 2.80 14.70
CA MET A 145 12.03 4.08 15.42
C MET A 145 13.05 5.06 14.81
N GLY A 146 14.13 4.57 14.19
CA GLY A 146 15.04 5.41 13.40
C GLY A 146 14.45 5.89 12.08
N ASN A 147 13.38 5.24 11.61
CA ASN A 147 12.74 5.46 10.30
C ASN A 147 11.33 6.06 10.41
N MET A 148 11.04 6.76 11.49
CA MET A 148 9.68 7.20 11.82
C MET A 148 9.02 8.10 10.77
N GLY A 149 9.77 9.00 10.14
CA GLY A 149 9.23 9.86 9.08
C GLY A 149 8.75 9.06 7.86
N PRO A 150 9.60 8.25 7.22
CA PRO A 150 9.14 7.39 6.14
C PRO A 150 8.09 6.36 6.57
N PHE A 151 8.15 5.88 7.81
CA PHE A 151 7.12 4.98 8.34
C PHE A 151 5.74 5.65 8.43
N GLU A 152 5.68 6.93 8.81
CA GLU A 152 4.47 7.74 8.71
C GLU A 152 4.01 7.90 7.24
N GLY A 153 4.95 8.10 6.32
CA GLY A 153 4.67 8.10 4.88
C GLY A 153 3.95 6.83 4.41
N PHE A 154 4.33 5.66 4.94
CA PHE A 154 3.66 4.40 4.63
C PHE A 154 2.23 4.38 5.18
N LEU A 155 2.03 4.81 6.43
CA LEU A 155 0.68 4.88 7.01
C LEU A 155 -0.23 5.80 6.20
N LEU A 156 0.27 6.97 5.76
CA LEU A 156 -0.47 7.89 4.90
C LEU A 156 -0.75 7.29 3.52
N LEU A 157 0.17 6.52 2.96
CA LEU A 157 -0.02 5.80 1.69
C LEU A 157 -1.27 4.92 1.74
N VAL A 158 -1.55 4.26 2.89
CA VAL A 158 -2.74 3.43 3.08
C VAL A 158 -4.03 4.21 2.83
N GLY A 159 -4.08 5.50 3.19
CA GLY A 159 -5.24 6.36 2.92
C GLY A 159 -5.27 6.97 1.53
N LYS A 160 -4.14 7.02 0.82
CA LYS A 160 -4.04 7.53 -0.56
C LYS A 160 -4.47 6.48 -1.60
N VAL A 161 -4.23 5.20 -1.32
CA VAL A 161 -4.56 4.10 -2.23
C VAL A 161 -6.04 3.73 -2.06
N PRO A 162 -6.87 3.76 -3.13
CA PRO A 162 -8.28 3.38 -3.03
C PRO A 162 -8.45 1.97 -2.44
N GLY A 163 -9.26 1.86 -1.39
CA GLY A 163 -9.53 0.62 -0.68
C GLY A 163 -10.94 0.59 -0.11
N ASP A 164 -11.78 -0.33 -0.59
CA ASP A 164 -13.10 -0.58 0.00
C ASP A 164 -12.96 -1.25 1.38
N THR A 165 -13.70 -0.75 2.35
CA THR A 165 -13.64 -1.21 3.74
C THR A 165 -14.93 -1.88 4.19
N ALA A 166 -15.96 -1.93 3.34
CA ALA A 166 -17.27 -2.50 3.64
C ALA A 166 -17.23 -4.01 3.90
N GLY A 167 -16.26 -4.73 3.33
CA GLY A 167 -16.05 -6.16 3.53
C GLY A 167 -14.58 -6.54 3.70
N CYS A 168 -14.34 -7.75 4.21
CA CYS A 168 -12.99 -8.30 4.36
C CYS A 168 -12.43 -8.84 3.03
N PRO A 169 -11.12 -8.70 2.76
CA PRO A 169 -10.49 -9.28 1.58
C PRO A 169 -10.53 -10.81 1.60
N GLU A 170 -10.53 -11.43 0.41
CA GLU A 170 -10.63 -12.89 0.20
C GLU A 170 -9.35 -13.46 -0.42
#